data_AF-A0A6G7YA54-F1
#
_entry.id   AF-A0A6G7YA54-F1
#
_cell.length_a   1.000
_cell.length_b   1.000
_cell.length_c   1.000
_cell.angle_alpha   90.00
_cell.angle_beta   90.00
_cell.angle_gamma   90.00
#
_symmetry.space_group_name_H-M   'P 1'
#
loop_
_entity.id
_entity.type
_entity.pdbx_description
1 polymer ?
#
loop_
_entity_poly.entity_id
_entity_poly.type
_entity_poly.pdbx_seq_one_letter_code
_entity_poly.pdbx_strand_id
1 'polypeptide(L)'
;MSDETNQQFNKALHLLDAGEPARAEETLRAVIAAAESEADPEAEVRGRVVLADLLVEAGRGEEAAPLLKQALATAVEDDLVDVERARASELLARLAGVTPTTETGSGAGGAGSW
;
A
#
# COMPACT_ATOMS: atom_id res chain seq x y z
N MET A 1 3.16 -12.41 -12.18
CA MET A 1 2.45 -13.22 -11.15
C MET A 1 1.96 -14.53 -11.68
N SER A 2 2.34 -15.64 -11.03
CA SER A 2 1.76 -16.95 -11.32
C SER A 2 0.25 -16.95 -11.04
N ASP A 3 -0.50 -17.82 -11.72
CA ASP A 3 -1.95 -17.93 -11.53
C ASP A 3 -2.31 -18.27 -10.08
N GLU A 4 -1.46 -19.03 -9.38
CA GLU A 4 -1.66 -19.38 -7.97
C GLU A 4 -1.42 -18.17 -7.07
N THR A 5 -0.31 -17.46 -7.23
CA THR A 5 -0.02 -16.24 -6.45
C THR A 5 -1.10 -15.18 -6.65
N ASN A 6 -1.62 -15.03 -7.88
CA ASN A 6 -2.75 -14.15 -8.20
C ASN A 6 -4.04 -14.59 -7.49
N GLN A 7 -4.35 -15.88 -7.48
CA GLN A 7 -5.52 -16.42 -6.79
C GLN A 7 -5.44 -16.21 -5.27
N GLN A 8 -4.28 -16.45 -4.66
CA GLN A 8 -4.10 -16.21 -3.22
C GLN A 8 -4.18 -14.71 -2.89
N PHE A 9 -3.64 -13.84 -3.75
CA PHE A 9 -3.77 -12.40 -3.57
C PHE A 9 -5.23 -11.95 -3.62
N ASN A 10 -6.00 -12.37 -4.63
CA ASN A 10 -7.43 -12.05 -4.73
C ASN A 10 -8.24 -12.62 -3.55
N LYS A 11 -7.89 -13.82 -3.08
CA LYS A 11 -8.49 -14.40 -1.88
C LYS A 11 -8.21 -13.54 -0.64
N ALA A 12 -6.99 -13.02 -0.48
CA ALA A 12 -6.68 -12.12 0.62
C ALA A 12 -7.54 -10.86 0.58
N LEU A 13 -7.72 -10.26 -0.61
CA LEU A 13 -8.61 -9.10 -0.78
C LEU A 13 -10.06 -9.43 -0.39
N HIS A 14 -10.58 -10.57 -0.85
CA HIS A 14 -11.93 -11.00 -0.45
C HIS A 14 -12.07 -11.26 1.06
N LEU A 15 -11.03 -11.76 1.72
CA LEU A 15 -11.01 -11.90 3.18
C LEU A 15 -11.05 -10.53 3.87
N LEU A 16 -10.36 -9.52 3.33
CA LEU A 16 -10.46 -8.15 3.84
C LEU A 16 -11.88 -7.60 3.69
N ASP A 17 -12.48 -7.75 2.49
CA ASP A 17 -13.86 -7.31 2.22
C ASP A 17 -14.87 -8.00 3.13
N ALA A 18 -14.62 -9.27 3.49
CA ALA A 18 -15.45 -10.04 4.40
C ALA A 18 -15.22 -9.70 5.89
N GLY A 19 -14.29 -8.81 6.22
CA GLY A 19 -13.96 -8.46 7.60
C GLY A 19 -13.16 -9.54 8.33
N GLU A 20 -12.35 -10.30 7.61
CA GLU A 20 -11.47 -11.36 8.14
C GLU A 20 -9.96 -10.98 8.07
N PRO A 21 -9.53 -9.88 8.72
CA PRO A 21 -8.19 -9.32 8.55
C PRO A 21 -7.07 -10.28 8.97
N ALA A 22 -7.25 -11.10 10.01
CA ALA A 22 -6.23 -12.03 10.46
C ALA A 22 -5.88 -13.09 9.41
N ARG A 23 -6.89 -13.63 8.72
CA ARG A 23 -6.70 -14.62 7.64
C ARG A 23 -6.17 -13.97 6.37
N ALA A 24 -6.58 -12.74 6.09
CA ALA A 24 -6.00 -11.95 5.01
C ALA A 24 -4.50 -11.71 5.26
N GLU A 25 -4.10 -11.33 6.48
CA GLU A 25 -2.72 -11.10 6.86
C GLU A 25 -1.84 -12.33 6.63
N GLU A 26 -2.30 -13.52 7.04
CA GLU A 26 -1.62 -14.80 6.79
C GLU A 26 -1.47 -15.06 5.29
N THR A 27 -2.55 -14.87 4.53
CA THR A 27 -2.58 -15.10 3.08
C THR A 27 -1.64 -14.13 2.35
N LEU A 28 -1.60 -12.86 2.73
CA LEU A 28 -0.70 -11.85 2.16
C LEU A 28 0.77 -12.16 2.43
N ARG A 29 1.11 -12.64 3.62
CA ARG A 29 2.49 -13.10 3.90
C ARG A 29 2.90 -14.25 2.99
N ALA A 30 1.99 -15.20 2.75
CA ALA A 30 2.25 -16.30 1.82
C ALA A 30 2.43 -15.81 0.37
N VAL A 31 1.60 -14.85 -0.07
CA VAL A 31 1.74 -14.21 -1.39
C VAL A 31 3.10 -13.53 -1.55
N ILE A 32 3.54 -12.75 -0.55
CA ILE A 32 4.84 -12.07 -0.60
C ILE A 32 5.98 -13.08 -0.69
N ALA A 33 5.96 -14.14 0.13
CA ALA A 33 6.98 -15.19 0.10
C ALA A 33 7.01 -15.94 -1.24
N ALA A 34 5.84 -16.20 -1.85
CA ALA A 34 5.75 -16.82 -3.17
C ALA A 34 6.30 -15.89 -4.26
N ALA A 35 5.91 -14.61 -4.25
CA ALA A 35 6.39 -13.61 -5.20
C ALA A 35 7.91 -13.44 -5.15
N GLU A 36 8.49 -13.38 -3.94
CA GLU A 36 9.95 -13.33 -3.74
C GLU A 36 10.63 -14.58 -4.31
N SER A 37 10.04 -15.77 -4.12
CA SER A 37 10.58 -17.03 -4.66
C SER A 37 10.44 -17.14 -6.18
N GLU A 38 9.40 -16.54 -6.75
CA GLU A 38 9.13 -16.51 -8.19
C GLU A 38 9.88 -15.37 -8.91
N ALA A 39 10.61 -14.53 -8.17
CA ALA A 39 11.23 -13.30 -8.66
C ALA A 39 10.21 -12.40 -9.39
N ASP A 40 9.04 -12.24 -8.79
CA ASP A 40 7.94 -11.44 -9.31
C ASP A 40 7.78 -10.12 -8.54
N PRO A 41 8.45 -9.05 -9.00
CA PRO A 41 8.48 -7.79 -8.27
C PRO A 41 7.13 -7.07 -8.27
N GLU A 42 6.26 -7.29 -9.25
CA GLU A 42 4.90 -6.70 -9.26
C GLU A 42 4.07 -7.26 -8.10
N ALA A 43 4.05 -8.59 -7.97
CA ALA A 43 3.31 -9.26 -6.90
C ALA A 43 3.87 -8.95 -5.52
N GLU A 44 5.19 -8.84 -5.42
CA GLU A 44 5.90 -8.46 -4.20
C GLU A 44 5.46 -7.06 -3.73
N VAL A 45 5.43 -6.08 -4.64
CA VAL A 45 4.98 -4.71 -4.34
C VAL A 45 3.51 -4.71 -3.90
N ARG A 46 2.62 -5.33 -4.67
CA ARG A 46 1.18 -5.37 -4.37
C ARG A 46 0.90 -6.02 -3.01
N GLY A 47 1.49 -7.18 -2.76
CA GLY A 47 1.36 -7.91 -1.50
C GLY A 47 1.83 -7.08 -0.30
N ARG A 48 3.00 -6.45 -0.41
CA ARG A 48 3.55 -5.62 0.69
C ARG A 48 2.71 -4.40 0.98
N VAL A 49 2.20 -3.70 -0.04
CA VAL A 49 1.39 -2.50 0.17
C VAL A 49 0.06 -2.85 0.85
N VAL A 50 -0.63 -3.90 0.41
CA VAL A 50 -1.89 -4.32 1.05
C VAL A 50 -1.65 -4.81 2.48
N LEU A 51 -0.59 -5.59 2.73
CA LEU A 51 -0.25 -6.03 4.08
C LEU A 51 0.09 -4.84 4.98
N ALA A 52 0.88 -3.90 4.49
CA ALA A 52 1.26 -2.73 5.25
C ALA A 52 0.05 -1.85 5.60
N ASP A 53 -0.86 -1.63 4.65
CA ASP A 53 -2.10 -0.88 4.87
C ASP A 53 -2.93 -1.49 6.01
N LEU A 54 -3.15 -2.80 5.95
CA LEU A 54 -3.80 -3.55 7.01
C LEU A 54 -3.11 -3.36 8.38
N LEU A 55 -1.78 -3.41 8.40
CA LEU A 55 -0.99 -3.22 9.62
C LEU A 55 -1.12 -1.78 10.16
N VAL A 56 -1.16 -0.76 9.30
CA VAL A 56 -1.36 0.62 9.75
C VAL A 56 -2.75 0.80 10.36
N GLU A 57 -3.80 0.25 9.74
CA GLU A 57 -5.16 0.30 10.30
C GLU A 57 -5.26 -0.44 11.63
N ALA A 58 -4.47 -1.49 11.83
CA ALA A 58 -4.32 -2.18 13.11
C ALA A 58 -3.44 -1.46 14.14
N GLY A 59 -2.89 -0.27 13.81
CA GLY A 59 -1.98 0.49 14.67
C GLY A 59 -0.56 -0.08 14.75
N ARG A 60 -0.21 -1.06 13.91
CA ARG A 60 1.09 -1.76 13.84
C ARG A 60 2.05 -1.08 12.87
N GLY A 61 2.20 0.23 13.02
CA GLY A 61 3.00 1.06 12.10
C GLY A 61 4.48 0.67 12.02
N GLU A 62 5.05 0.16 13.11
CA GLU A 62 6.45 -0.31 13.15
C GLU A 62 6.69 -1.51 12.22
N GLU A 63 5.70 -2.38 12.05
CA GLU A 63 5.76 -3.53 11.13
C GLU A 63 5.43 -3.12 9.69
N ALA A 64 4.54 -2.14 9.50
CA ALA A 64 4.16 -1.64 8.19
C ALA A 64 5.30 -0.88 7.51
N ALA A 65 6.00 0.00 8.24
CA ALA A 65 7.02 0.89 7.70
C ALA A 65 8.12 0.20 6.86
N PRO A 66 8.74 -0.93 7.28
CA PRO A 66 9.73 -1.60 6.44
C PRO A 66 9.12 -2.16 5.14
N LEU A 67 7.91 -2.72 5.19
CA LEU A 67 7.21 -3.25 4.00
C LEU A 67 6.97 -2.15 2.96
N LEU A 68 6.54 -0.97 3.41
CA LEU A 68 6.31 0.19 2.55
C LEU A 68 7.61 0.69 1.91
N LYS A 69 8.69 0.77 2.68
CA LYS A 69 10.01 1.16 2.16
C LYS A 69 10.53 0.17 1.12
N GLN A 70 10.33 -1.13 1.38
CA GLN A 70 10.71 -2.18 0.43
C GLN A 70 9.87 -2.10 -0.85
N ALA A 71 8.55 -1.90 -0.75
CA ALA A 71 7.69 -1.71 -1.93
C ALA A 71 8.13 -0.52 -2.80
N LEU A 72 8.54 0.59 -2.18
CA LEU A 72 9.07 1.75 -2.92
C LEU A 72 10.45 1.49 -3.54
N ALA A 73 11.27 0.64 -2.93
CA ALA A 73 12.62 0.32 -3.41
C ALA A 73 12.65 -0.79 -4.46
N THR A 74 11.66 -1.68 -4.50
CA THR A 74 11.56 -2.75 -5.51
C THR A 74 11.40 -2.14 -6.89
N ALA A 75 12.25 -2.54 -7.84
CA ALA A 75 12.16 -2.11 -9.24
C ALA A 75 11.09 -2.94 -9.97
N VAL A 76 10.15 -2.26 -10.61
CA VAL A 76 9.09 -2.84 -11.46
C VAL A 76 9.08 -2.03 -12.75
N GLU A 77 8.62 -2.63 -13.86
CA GLU A 77 8.33 -1.87 -15.08
C GLU A 77 7.40 -0.69 -14.78
N ASP A 78 7.67 0.42 -15.46
CA ASP A 78 7.18 1.76 -15.12
C ASP A 78 5.73 1.95 -15.58
N ASP A 79 4.78 1.60 -14.69
CA ASP A 79 3.33 1.91 -14.68
C ASP A 79 2.50 0.84 -13.91
N LEU A 80 3.00 -0.39 -13.84
CA LEU A 80 2.26 -1.55 -13.29
C LEU A 80 1.87 -1.43 -11.82
N VAL A 81 2.59 -0.61 -11.05
CA VAL A 81 2.44 -0.51 -9.59
C VAL A 81 2.37 0.94 -9.08
N ASP A 82 1.98 1.89 -9.95
CA ASP A 82 1.95 3.31 -9.59
C ASP A 82 0.95 3.59 -8.46
N VAL A 83 -0.20 2.92 -8.49
CA VAL A 83 -1.23 3.03 -7.45
C VAL A 83 -0.68 2.57 -6.11
N GLU A 84 0.02 1.43 -6.11
CA GLU A 84 0.65 0.85 -4.93
C GLU A 84 1.77 1.74 -4.39
N ARG A 85 2.61 2.32 -5.26
CA ARG A 85 3.67 3.25 -4.85
C ARG A 85 3.12 4.55 -4.25
N ALA A 86 2.05 5.10 -4.85
CA ALA A 86 1.38 6.27 -4.32
C ALA A 86 0.80 5.99 -2.93
N ARG A 87 0.09 4.86 -2.79
CA ARG A 87 -0.45 4.41 -1.49
C ARG A 87 0.65 4.17 -0.47
N ALA A 88 1.77 3.57 -0.88
CA ALA A 88 2.88 3.31 0.03
C ALA A 88 3.52 4.59 0.58
N SER A 89 3.68 5.59 -0.30
CA SER A 89 4.19 6.92 0.06
C SER A 89 3.24 7.65 1.01
N GLU A 90 1.93 7.59 0.74
CA GLU A 90 0.89 8.16 1.61
C GLU A 90 0.94 7.53 3.01
N LEU A 91 0.97 6.21 3.10
CA LEU A 91 1.02 5.49 4.37
C LEU A 91 2.29 5.81 5.16
N LEU A 92 3.45 5.91 4.51
CA LEU A 92 4.69 6.33 5.17
C LEU A 92 4.63 7.76 5.69
N ALA A 93 4.06 8.70 4.91
CA ALA A 93 3.86 10.07 5.35
C ALA A 93 2.94 10.12 6.58
N ARG A 94 1.84 9.35 6.57
CA ARG A 94 0.92 9.20 7.70
C ARG A 94 1.63 8.68 8.95
N LEU A 95 2.44 7.63 8.82
CA LEU A 95 3.23 7.07 9.92
C LEU A 95 4.27 8.04 10.47
N ALA A 96 4.83 8.90 9.62
CA ALA A 96 5.77 9.95 10.01
C ALA A 96 5.09 11.18 10.65
N GLY A 97 3.76 11.20 10.74
CA GLY A 97 3.00 12.37 11.21
C GLY A 97 3.01 13.54 10.21
N VAL A 98 3.43 13.32 8.97
CA VAL A 98 3.39 14.31 7.90
C VAL A 98 2.00 14.25 7.29
N THR A 99 1.16 15.22 7.65
CA THR A 99 -0.11 15.40 6.94
C THR A 99 0.19 15.99 5.56
N PRO A 100 -0.33 15.41 4.46
CA PRO A 100 -0.23 16.06 3.16
C PRO A 100 -0.92 17.41 3.30
N THR A 101 -0.13 18.47 3.13
CA THR A 101 -0.62 19.83 3.21
C THR A 101 -1.62 19.97 2.07
N THR A 102 -2.90 19.91 2.39
CA THR A 102 -3.94 20.32 1.46
C THR A 102 -3.77 21.81 1.31
N GLU A 103 -3.01 22.24 0.29
CA GLU A 103 -3.04 23.60 -0.20
C GLU A 103 -4.48 23.87 -0.68
N THR A 104 -5.32 24.26 0.27
CA THR A 104 -6.56 24.97 0.02
C THR A 104 -6.17 26.35 -0.47
N GLY A 105 -5.91 26.45 -1.77
CA GLY A 105 -5.84 27.71 -2.50
C GLY A 105 -7.20 28.42 -2.49
N SER A 106 -7.62 28.93 -1.34
CA SER A 106 -8.71 29.91 -1.23
C SER A 106 -8.09 31.30 -1.31
N GLY A 107 -7.65 31.67 -2.51
CA GLY A 107 -7.34 33.05 -2.87
C GLY A 107 -8.63 33.82 -3.18
N ALA A 108 -9.49 34.03 -2.19
CA ALA A 108 -10.64 34.91 -2.29
C ALA A 108 -10.45 36.08 -1.30
N GLY A 109 -10.13 37.26 -1.82
CA GLY A 109 -9.96 38.45 -0.98
C GLY A 109 -9.40 39.67 -1.70
N GLY A 110 -9.97 40.02 -2.85
CA GLY A 110 -9.60 41.22 -3.59
C GLY A 110 -10.82 41.96 -4.16
N ALA A 111 -11.88 42.12 -3.35
CA ALA A 111 -12.95 43.04 -3.68
C ALA A 111 -12.51 44.47 -3.33
N GLY A 112 -11.90 45.15 -4.29
CA GLY A 112 -11.80 46.61 -4.26
C GLY A 112 -13.15 47.20 -4.69
N SER A 113 -13.79 47.96 -3.80
CA SER A 113 -14.90 48.85 -4.13
C SER A 113 -14.60 50.24 -3.59
N TRP A 114 -14.91 51.21 -4.45
CA TRP A 114 -14.80 52.69 -4.37
C TRP A 114 -13.43 53.28 -4.67
#